data_AF-A0A973JWB8-F1
#
_entry.id   AF-A0A973JWB8-F1
#
_cell.length_a   1.000
_cell.length_b   1.000
_cell.length_c   1.000
_cell.angle_alpha   90.00
_cell.angle_beta   90.00
_cell.angle_gamma   90.00
#
_symmetry.space_group_name_H-M   'P 1'
#
loop_
_entity.id
_entity.type
_entity.pdbx_description
1 polymer ?
#
loop_
_entity_poly.entity_id
_entity_poly.type
_entity_poly.pdbx_seq_one_letter_code
_entity_poly.pdbx_strand_id
1 'polypeptide(L)' 'MDDDLWGLIEPLLPPWPERSPGPRPVADRLCLQGILYVLYNDIAWQLLPLELGFGSDRP' A
#
# COMPACT_ATOMS: atom_id res chain seq x y z
N MET A 1 5.66 9.57 -1.10
CA MET A 1 5.40 9.54 -2.55
C MET A 1 4.60 10.79 -2.86
N ASP A 2 5.12 11.68 -3.68
CA ASP A 2 4.42 12.88 -4.11
C ASP A 2 3.22 12.54 -5.03
N ASP A 3 2.33 13.52 -5.21
CA ASP A 3 1.11 13.35 -5.99
C ASP A 3 1.38 13.22 -7.49
N ASP A 4 2.40 13.89 -8.01
CA ASP A 4 2.76 13.86 -9.44
C ASP A 4 3.24 12.46 -9.84
N LEU A 5 4.11 11.86 -9.04
CA LEU A 5 4.56 10.48 -9.23
C LEU A 5 3.42 9.49 -9.08
N TRP A 6 2.53 9.68 -8.10
CA TRP A 6 1.36 8.83 -7.97
C TRP A 6 0.45 8.91 -9.19
N GLY A 7 0.24 10.12 -9.74
CA GLY A 7 -0.55 10.33 -10.95
C GLY A 7 0.00 9.61 -12.19
N LEU A 8 1.30 9.29 -12.20
CA LEU A 8 1.92 8.47 -13.25
C LEU A 8 1.77 6.96 -13.00
N ILE A 9 1.76 6.54 -11.72
CA ILE A 9 1.72 5.12 -11.33
C ILE A 9 0.27 4.58 -11.33
N GLU A 10 -0.67 5.32 -10.75
CA GLU A 10 -2.06 4.88 -10.54
C GLU A 10 -2.74 4.38 -11.82
N PRO A 11 -2.62 5.04 -12.99
CA PRO A 11 -3.26 4.58 -14.22
C PRO A 11 -2.69 3.26 -14.76
N LEU A 12 -1.51 2.83 -14.30
CA LEU A 12 -0.87 1.57 -14.70
C LEU A 12 -1.37 0.38 -13.89
N LEU A 13 -2.02 0.62 -12.76
CA LEU A 13 -2.56 -0.43 -11.93
C LEU A 13 -3.82 -1.03 -12.57
N PRO A 14 -4.02 -2.35 -12.48
CA PRO A 14 -5.24 -2.97 -12.96
C PRO A 14 -6.44 -2.46 -12.15
N PRO A 15 -7.62 -2.27 -12.77
CA PRO A 15 -8.80 -1.87 -12.03
C PRO A 15 -9.17 -2.93 -11.01
N TRP A 16 -9.64 -2.50 -9.83
CA TRP A 16 -10.10 -3.44 -8.83
C TRP A 16 -11.34 -4.18 -9.34
N PRO A 17 -11.41 -5.52 -9.19
CA PRO A 17 -12.59 -6.27 -9.58
C PRO A 17 -13.84 -5.74 -8.87
N GLU A 18 -14.97 -5.78 -9.58
CA GLU A 18 -16.26 -5.30 -9.09
C GLU A 18 -16.73 -6.09 -7.86
N ARG A 19 -16.36 -7.36 -7.77
CA ARG A 19 -16.59 -8.23 -6.62
C ARG A 19 -15.31 -8.99 -6.25
N SER A 20 -14.94 -8.91 -4.98
CA SER A 20 -13.88 -9.72 -4.38
C SER A 20 -14.42 -10.41 -3.12
N PRO A 21 -13.99 -11.65 -2.82
CA PRO A 21 -14.18 -12.22 -1.50
C PRO A 21 -13.33 -11.45 -0.49
N GLY A 22 -13.92 -11.07 0.65
CA GLY A 22 -13.24 -10.39 1.74
C GLY A 22 -13.38 -8.85 1.75
N PRO A 23 -12.76 -8.18 2.74
CA PRO A 23 -12.83 -6.73 2.86
C PRO A 23 -12.05 -6.03 1.75
N ARG A 24 -12.41 -4.78 1.48
CA ARG A 24 -11.59 -3.91 0.62
C ARG A 24 -10.17 -3.81 1.20
N PRO A 25 -9.14 -3.96 0.37
CA PRO A 25 -7.76 -3.75 0.81
C PRO A 25 -7.54 -2.27 1.18
N VAL A 26 -6.41 -1.99 1.84
CA VAL A 26 -5.91 -0.63 2.01
C VAL A 26 -5.69 0.02 0.63
N ALA A 27 -5.71 1.34 0.58
CA ALA A 27 -5.51 2.06 -0.69
C ALA A 27 -4.16 1.68 -1.35
N ASP A 28 -4.16 1.50 -2.67
CA ASP A 28 -2.98 1.03 -3.42
C ASP A 28 -1.75 1.91 -3.19
N ARG A 29 -1.95 3.22 -3.06
CA ARG A 29 -0.88 4.18 -2.74
C ARG A 29 -0.20 3.87 -1.41
N LEU A 30 -1.00 3.60 -0.37
CA LEU A 30 -0.48 3.26 0.96
C LEU A 30 0.22 1.91 0.94
N CYS A 31 -0.34 0.92 0.22
CA CYS A 31 0.30 -0.38 0.02
C CYS A 31 1.69 -0.24 -0.63
N LEU A 32 1.78 0.53 -1.72
CA LEU A 32 3.05 0.79 -2.41
C LEU A 32 4.05 1.54 -1.51
N GLN A 33 3.59 2.51 -0.72
CA GLN A 33 4.45 3.20 0.25
C GLN A 33 5.00 2.24 1.31
N GLY A 34 4.19 1.30 1.80
CA GLY A 34 4.62 0.26 2.72
C GLY A 34 5.71 -0.64 2.12
N ILE A 35 5.50 -1.12 0.88
CA ILE A 35 6.50 -1.92 0.15
C ILE A 35 7.82 -1.16 0.03
N LEU A 36 7.77 0.11 -0.40
CA LEU A 36 8.96 0.94 -0.56
C LEU A 36 9.67 1.19 0.78
N TYR A 37 8.91 1.38 1.87
CA TYR A 37 9.48 1.58 3.20
C TYR A 37 10.25 0.34 3.66
N VAL A 38 9.66 -0.85 3.52
CA VAL A 38 10.31 -2.14 3.85
C VAL A 38 11.61 -2.29 3.07
N LEU A 39 11.57 -2.08 1.77
CA LEU A 39 12.73 -2.24 0.88
C LEU A 39 13.82 -1.20 1.15
N TYR A 40 13.45 0.06 1.41
CA TYR A 40 14.41 1.13 1.65
C TYR A 40 15.14 1.00 2.99
N ASN A 41 14.44 0.52 4.02
CA ASN A 41 15.00 0.37 5.36
C ASN A 41 15.59 -1.02 5.63
N ASP A 42 15.46 -1.95 4.68
CA ASP A 42 15.90 -3.35 4.81
C ASP A 42 15.35 -4.04 6.07
N ILE A 43 14.04 -3.89 6.31
CA ILE A 43 13.36 -4.47 7.46
C ILE A 43 12.46 -5.63 7.05
N ALA A 44 12.12 -6.49 8.01
CA ALA A 44 11.05 -7.47 7.82
C ALA A 44 9.67 -6.78 7.90
N TRP A 45 8.67 -7.34 7.21
CA TRP A 45 7.28 -6.87 7.25
C TRP A 45 6.68 -6.77 8.66
N GLN A 46 7.07 -7.68 9.57
CA GLN A 46 6.61 -7.68 10.97
C GLN A 46 7.14 -6.48 11.79
N LEU A 47 8.15 -5.77 11.27
CA LEU A 47 8.75 -4.60 11.90
C LEU A 47 8.25 -3.29 11.28
N LEU A 48 7.30 -3.35 10.35
CA LEU A 48 6.69 -2.16 9.76
C LEU A 48 5.92 -1.38 10.84
N PRO A 49 6.24 -0.10 11.09
CA PRO A 49 5.54 0.68 12.10
C PRO A 49 4.05 0.84 11.77
N LEU A 50 3.18 0.46 12.71
CA LEU A 50 1.72 0.52 12.54
C LEU A 50 1.20 1.96 12.49
N GLU A 51 1.92 2.89 13.13
CA GLU A 51 1.59 4.32 13.16
C GLU A 51 1.64 4.96 11.77
N LEU A 52 2.30 4.32 10.80
CA LEU A 52 2.38 4.77 9.41
C LEU A 52 1.15 4.38 8.58
N GLY A 53 0.28 3.50 9.09
CA GLY A 53 -0.99 3.12 8.44
C GLY A 53 -0.83 2.39 7.11
N PHE A 54 0.34 1.77 6.88
CA PHE A 54 0.61 0.98 5.66
C PHE A 54 -0.01 -0.42 5.72
N GLY A 55 -0.22 -0.95 6.92
CA GLY A 55 -0.74 -2.29 7.15
C GLY A 55 -2.26 -2.35 7.16
N SER A 56 -2.80 -3.56 6.98
CA SER A 56 -4.21 -3.85 7.28
C SER A 56 -4.40 -3.99 8.78
N ASP A 57 -4.17 -2.92 9.52
CA ASP A 57 -4.30 -2.92 10.96
C ASP A 57 -5.79 -2.77 11.26
N ARG A 58 -6.53 -3.87 11.09
CA ARG A 58 -7.81 -4.00 11.79
C ARG A 58 -7.52 -4.58 13.18
N PRO A 59 -8.20 -4.09 14.23
CA PRO A 59 -8.33 -4.89 15.44
C PRO A 59 -8.95 -6.26 15.12
#